data_AF-A0A1X7TZ34-F1
#
_entry.id   AF-A0A1X7TZ34-F1
#
_cell.length_a   1.000
_cell.length_b   1.000
_cell.length_c   1.000
_cell.angle_alpha   90.00
_cell.angle_beta   90.00
_cell.angle_gamma   90.00
#
_symmetry.space_group_name_H-M   'P 1'
#
loop_
_entity.id
_entity.type
_entity.pdbx_description
1 polymer ?
#
loop_
_entity_poly.entity_id
_entity_poly.type
_entity_poly.pdbx_seq_one_letter_code
_entity_poly.pdbx_strand_id
1 'polypeptide(L)'
;CLGLYSVPAYLNEWYWEKLMTGDPRYVEFHNKNYGCSGVQPDKFPCTGPPFTFQDFAPMLKMELFDPDHWASVIKNAGAKYIVFTTKHCSGWTNFPSPQHWNWNSMDVGPHLDITGNLTASIRKQGLYLGLYHSLNEWYHPLYLEDQKNNCSTTSFVDEIIMPTLKDMTIKYKPDIIWADAPGENKSPCTHDSVKYWKAPEFFSWLYNESPVKETVLTNTRWGSNAVGSFMEGGDRFTPYTLIKNKWETPYTIQKSSWGYDRVEDLSSFWNTTHCLYILVTTVSCNGNLLLNIGPMADGTIDPLFEEILGEMGQWLTVNGEAIYNSIPWSHQNDTPAEDIWYTASEDWQNVYAISFRAPTPGGELVLQQPRLTKQTTMTMLGADGITLDFTVDSDGGIHVHFPTNLPFAKLAGKGAWTIKMTNVT
;
A
#
# COMPACT_ATOMS: atom_id res chain seq x y z
N CYS A 1 1.69 0.84 7.70
CA CYS A 1 2.34 -0.22 8.48
C CYS A 1 2.46 0.21 9.94
N LEU A 2 1.83 -0.50 10.88
CA LEU A 2 1.90 -0.22 12.33
C LEU A 2 2.37 -1.47 13.07
N GLY A 3 3.27 -1.31 14.04
CA GLY A 3 3.67 -2.37 14.97
C GLY A 3 4.60 -1.84 16.05
N LEU A 4 5.24 -2.72 16.84
CA LEU A 4 6.18 -2.29 17.90
C LEU A 4 7.34 -1.43 17.39
N TYR A 5 7.78 -1.63 16.14
CA TYR A 5 8.82 -0.81 15.52
C TYR A 5 8.40 0.67 15.34
N SER A 6 7.11 0.99 15.44
CA SER A 6 6.64 2.38 15.46
C SER A 6 7.00 3.11 16.76
N VAL A 7 7.38 2.40 17.84
CA VAL A 7 7.81 3.03 19.10
C VAL A 7 9.19 3.69 18.96
N PRO A 8 10.25 2.98 18.51
CA PRO A 8 11.51 3.66 18.22
C PRO A 8 11.42 4.57 16.99
N ALA A 9 10.55 4.22 16.03
CA ALA A 9 10.30 4.96 14.78
C ALA A 9 11.59 5.42 14.10
N TYR A 10 12.53 4.49 13.93
CA TYR A 10 13.89 4.80 13.49
C TYR A 10 14.26 3.94 12.28
N LEU A 11 14.47 4.61 11.16
CA LEU A 11 14.88 4.07 9.86
C LEU A 11 13.86 3.16 9.17
N ASN A 12 13.42 2.05 9.78
CA ASN A 12 12.33 1.24 9.22
C ASN A 12 11.71 0.21 10.17
N GLU A 13 10.68 -0.48 9.69
CA GLU A 13 9.94 -1.55 10.36
C GLU A 13 10.76 -2.83 10.63
N TRP A 14 11.99 -2.91 10.11
CA TRP A 14 12.96 -3.98 10.39
C TRP A 14 13.86 -3.69 11.57
N TYR A 15 13.52 -2.71 12.41
CA TYR A 15 14.30 -2.30 13.58
C TYR A 15 14.83 -3.48 14.41
N TRP A 16 13.98 -4.46 14.75
CA TRP A 16 14.42 -5.62 15.55
C TRP A 16 15.46 -6.47 14.81
N GLU A 17 15.23 -6.80 13.54
CA GLU A 17 16.18 -7.58 12.74
C GLU A 17 17.52 -6.85 12.57
N LYS A 18 17.47 -5.54 12.31
CA LYS A 18 18.67 -4.71 12.14
C LYS A 18 19.46 -4.54 13.43
N LEU A 19 18.75 -4.44 14.56
CA LEU A 19 19.37 -4.44 15.88
C LEU A 19 20.12 -5.74 16.11
N MET A 20 19.47 -6.90 15.91
CA MET A 20 20.07 -8.21 16.20
C MET A 20 21.18 -8.61 15.24
N THR A 21 21.14 -8.17 13.98
CA THR A 21 22.24 -8.37 13.01
C THR A 21 23.43 -7.44 13.27
N GLY A 22 23.29 -6.48 14.19
CA GLY A 22 24.35 -5.57 14.60
C GLY A 22 24.65 -4.47 13.58
N ASP A 23 23.62 -3.99 12.87
CA ASP A 23 23.75 -2.77 12.06
C ASP A 23 24.14 -1.61 12.98
N PRO A 24 25.30 -0.96 12.77
CA PRO A 24 25.81 0.08 13.66
C PRO A 24 24.80 1.20 13.93
N ARG A 25 24.02 1.59 12.93
CA ARG A 25 23.05 2.69 13.07
C ARG A 25 21.99 2.36 14.11
N TYR A 26 21.52 1.11 14.12
CA TYR A 26 20.48 0.66 15.03
C TYR A 26 21.04 0.39 16.42
N VAL A 27 22.18 -0.30 16.54
CA VAL A 27 22.78 -0.61 17.84
C VAL A 27 23.22 0.65 18.57
N GLU A 28 23.90 1.57 17.90
CA GLU A 28 24.34 2.83 18.51
C GLU A 28 23.17 3.71 18.92
N PHE A 29 22.16 3.84 18.06
CA PHE A 29 20.93 4.56 18.39
C PHE A 29 20.22 3.91 19.58
N HIS A 30 20.09 2.59 19.60
CA HIS A 30 19.42 1.86 20.66
C HIS A 30 20.14 2.03 22.01
N ASN A 31 21.45 1.76 22.02
CA ASN A 31 22.31 1.87 23.20
C ASN A 31 22.33 3.29 23.76
N LYS A 32 22.32 4.30 22.89
CA LYS A 32 22.32 5.71 23.28
C LYS A 32 21.00 6.16 23.91
N ASN A 33 19.86 5.69 23.39
CA ASN A 33 18.55 6.27 23.72
C ASN A 33 17.72 5.44 24.71
N TYR A 34 17.93 4.12 24.79
CA TYR A 34 17.07 3.24 25.59
C TYR A 34 17.83 2.43 26.64
N GLY A 35 19.07 2.02 26.32
CA GLY A 35 19.88 1.16 27.18
C GLY A 35 20.61 0.10 26.36
N CYS A 36 21.43 -0.70 27.02
CA CYS A 36 22.26 -1.67 26.35
C CYS A 36 21.44 -2.80 25.74
N SER A 37 21.44 -2.86 24.40
CA SER A 37 20.86 -3.96 23.62
C SER A 37 21.47 -5.32 23.91
N GLY A 38 22.71 -5.35 24.41
CA GLY A 38 23.49 -6.57 24.57
C GLY A 38 23.97 -7.18 23.24
N VAL A 39 23.70 -6.52 22.11
CA VAL A 39 24.11 -7.01 20.78
C VAL A 39 25.57 -6.63 20.53
N GLN A 40 26.41 -7.63 20.27
CA GLN A 40 27.83 -7.46 19.91
C GLN A 40 28.57 -6.52 20.87
N PRO A 41 28.63 -6.81 22.19
CA PRO A 41 29.14 -5.90 23.21
C PRO A 41 30.61 -5.52 23.04
N ASP A 42 31.41 -6.39 22.41
CA ASP A 42 32.82 -6.10 22.08
C ASP A 42 32.96 -4.98 21.04
N LYS A 43 31.98 -4.88 20.12
CA LYS A 43 31.95 -3.87 19.05
C LYS A 43 31.21 -2.60 19.48
N PHE A 44 30.16 -2.75 20.27
CA PHE A 44 29.31 -1.66 20.75
C PHE A 44 29.28 -1.65 22.29
N PRO A 45 30.39 -1.26 22.94
CA PRO A 45 30.46 -1.23 24.40
C PRO A 45 29.40 -0.28 24.95
N CYS A 46 28.66 -0.75 25.96
CA CYS A 46 27.57 -0.01 26.58
C CYS A 46 27.54 -0.28 28.09
N THR A 47 27.31 0.77 28.87
CA THR A 47 27.30 0.74 30.35
C THR A 47 25.94 1.11 30.95
N GLY A 48 24.93 1.34 30.12
CA GLY A 48 23.55 1.57 30.55
C GLY A 48 22.85 0.31 31.06
N PRO A 49 21.60 0.44 31.55
CA PRO A 49 20.78 -0.73 31.91
C PRO A 49 20.48 -1.59 30.67
N PRO A 50 20.28 -2.91 30.81
CA PRO A 50 19.85 -3.74 29.69
C PRO A 50 18.48 -3.26 29.18
N PHE A 51 18.34 -3.17 27.86
CA PHE A 51 17.09 -2.82 27.19
C PHE A 51 17.02 -3.61 25.89
N THR A 52 15.97 -4.39 25.70
CA THR A 52 15.75 -5.25 24.54
C THR A 52 14.63 -4.71 23.65
N PHE A 53 14.46 -5.26 22.46
CA PHE A 53 13.34 -4.86 21.59
C PHE A 53 11.98 -5.13 22.25
N GLN A 54 11.87 -6.18 23.06
CA GLN A 54 10.68 -6.56 23.79
C GLN A 54 10.25 -5.52 24.81
N ASP A 55 11.19 -4.75 25.35
CA ASP A 55 10.91 -3.69 26.33
C ASP A 55 10.16 -2.50 25.69
N PHE A 56 10.06 -2.44 24.36
CA PHE A 56 9.16 -1.50 23.67
C PHE A 56 7.68 -1.89 23.74
N ALA A 57 7.32 -3.14 24.05
CA ALA A 57 5.93 -3.59 24.09
C ALA A 57 5.01 -2.70 24.96
N PRO A 58 5.35 -2.40 26.23
CA PRO A 58 4.53 -1.51 27.06
C PRO A 58 4.58 -0.03 26.64
N MET A 59 5.46 0.33 25.70
CA MET A 59 5.64 1.70 25.19
C MET A 59 4.83 1.98 23.92
N LEU A 60 4.25 0.97 23.27
CA LEU A 60 3.22 1.19 22.26
C LEU A 60 1.94 1.60 22.98
N LYS A 61 1.59 2.89 22.95
CA LYS A 61 0.56 3.46 23.81
C LYS A 61 -0.79 3.61 23.13
N MET A 62 -0.83 4.00 21.85
CA MET A 62 -2.06 4.23 21.09
C MET A 62 -3.09 5.10 21.83
N GLU A 63 -2.65 6.02 22.69
CA GLU A 63 -3.51 6.83 23.56
C GLU A 63 -4.31 7.90 22.81
N LEU A 64 -3.88 8.24 21.60
CA LEU A 64 -4.56 9.13 20.66
C LEU A 64 -5.19 8.39 19.48
N PHE A 65 -5.28 7.05 19.56
CA PHE A 65 -5.90 6.25 18.50
C PHE A 65 -7.40 6.53 18.39
N ASP A 66 -7.79 7.08 17.24
CA ASP A 66 -9.18 7.25 16.85
C ASP A 66 -9.44 6.48 15.53
N PRO A 67 -10.13 5.33 15.58
CA PRO A 67 -10.41 4.53 14.39
C PRO A 67 -11.39 5.21 13.44
N ASP A 68 -12.30 6.07 13.93
CA ASP A 68 -13.23 6.83 13.09
C ASP A 68 -12.50 7.96 12.34
N HIS A 69 -11.50 8.60 12.99
CA HIS A 69 -10.60 9.56 12.32
C HIS A 69 -9.78 8.87 11.23
N TRP A 70 -9.13 7.75 11.52
CA TRP A 70 -8.37 6.99 10.52
C TRP A 70 -9.25 6.60 9.33
N ALA A 71 -10.45 6.08 9.57
CA ALA A 71 -11.39 5.71 8.52
C ALA A 71 -11.84 6.92 7.69
N SER A 72 -11.98 8.10 8.32
CA SER A 72 -12.27 9.37 7.63
C SER A 72 -11.12 9.79 6.72
N VAL A 73 -9.87 9.78 7.22
CA VAL A 73 -8.67 10.10 6.41
C VAL A 73 -8.59 9.20 5.18
N ILE A 74 -8.76 7.89 5.36
CA ILE A 74 -8.70 6.90 4.26
C ILE A 74 -9.81 7.15 3.23
N LYS A 75 -11.05 7.38 3.68
CA LYS A 75 -12.17 7.68 2.78
C LYS A 75 -11.97 8.98 2.02
N ASN A 76 -11.53 10.03 2.72
CA ASN A 76 -11.30 11.35 2.15
C ASN A 76 -10.15 11.32 1.13
N ALA A 77 -9.19 10.40 1.28
CA ALA A 77 -8.15 10.15 0.30
C ALA A 77 -8.67 9.57 -1.04
N GLY A 78 -9.94 9.16 -1.11
CA GLY A 78 -10.52 8.47 -2.25
C GLY A 78 -10.19 6.98 -2.30
N ALA A 79 -9.62 6.39 -1.24
CA ALA A 79 -9.40 4.95 -1.19
C ALA A 79 -10.74 4.19 -1.22
N LYS A 80 -10.73 2.98 -1.79
CA LYS A 80 -11.90 2.06 -1.77
C LYS A 80 -11.71 0.93 -0.77
N TYR A 81 -10.48 0.69 -0.35
CA TYR A 81 -10.11 -0.33 0.61
C TYR A 81 -8.88 0.12 1.40
N ILE A 82 -8.66 -0.50 2.56
CA ILE A 82 -7.41 -0.42 3.32
C ILE A 82 -6.82 -1.83 3.45
N VAL A 83 -5.50 -1.97 3.56
CA VAL A 83 -4.88 -3.20 4.05
C VAL A 83 -4.14 -2.89 5.36
N PHE A 84 -4.62 -3.40 6.50
CA PHE A 84 -4.05 -3.11 7.81
C PHE A 84 -3.09 -4.21 8.28
N THR A 85 -1.91 -3.82 8.79
CA THR A 85 -0.91 -4.74 9.35
C THR A 85 -1.43 -5.40 10.62
N THR A 86 -1.88 -6.65 10.53
CA THR A 86 -2.29 -7.43 11.70
C THR A 86 -1.09 -8.00 12.45
N LYS A 87 -0.08 -8.48 11.71
CA LYS A 87 1.20 -9.00 12.20
C LYS A 87 2.28 -8.69 11.17
N HIS A 88 3.42 -8.18 11.63
CA HIS A 88 4.64 -8.07 10.83
C HIS A 88 5.68 -9.12 11.26
N CYS A 89 6.88 -9.10 10.68
CA CYS A 89 7.94 -10.09 10.94
C CYS A 89 8.44 -10.13 12.40
N SER A 90 8.09 -9.15 13.25
CA SER A 90 8.35 -9.17 14.69
C SER A 90 7.40 -10.07 15.50
N GLY A 91 6.37 -10.64 14.87
CA GLY A 91 5.41 -11.50 15.55
C GLY A 91 4.37 -10.78 16.40
N TRP A 92 4.54 -9.48 16.63
CA TRP A 92 3.56 -8.68 17.38
C TRP A 92 2.26 -8.59 16.62
N THR A 93 1.15 -8.91 17.28
CA THR A 93 -0.18 -8.79 16.68
C THR A 93 -0.92 -7.55 17.19
N ASN A 94 -1.53 -6.80 16.26
CA ASN A 94 -2.36 -5.62 16.56
C ASN A 94 -3.82 -6.01 16.90
N PHE A 95 -4.02 -7.19 17.48
CA PHE A 95 -5.30 -7.76 17.86
C PHE A 95 -5.11 -8.86 18.92
N PRO A 96 -6.12 -9.21 19.72
CA PRO A 96 -6.01 -10.31 20.68
C PRO A 96 -5.88 -11.65 19.96
N SER A 97 -4.75 -12.32 20.14
CA SER A 97 -4.46 -13.63 19.57
C SER A 97 -3.99 -14.63 20.64
N PRO A 98 -4.67 -15.78 20.82
CA PRO A 98 -4.22 -16.85 21.72
C PRO A 98 -2.84 -17.42 21.34
N GLN A 99 -2.48 -17.41 20.06
CA GLN A 99 -1.20 -17.90 19.55
C GLN A 99 -0.03 -16.94 19.87
N HIS A 100 -0.35 -15.68 20.17
CA HIS A 100 0.62 -14.64 20.51
C HIS A 100 0.36 -14.09 21.92
N TRP A 101 0.14 -14.99 22.88
CA TRP A 101 -0.09 -14.64 24.28
C TRP A 101 1.04 -13.76 24.82
N ASN A 102 0.67 -12.65 25.49
CA ASN A 102 1.59 -11.65 26.03
C ASN A 102 2.50 -10.98 24.97
N TRP A 103 2.15 -11.10 23.69
CA TRP A 103 2.86 -10.51 22.55
C TRP A 103 1.88 -9.93 21.52
N ASN A 104 0.91 -9.18 22.03
CA ASN A 104 -0.13 -8.55 21.25
C ASN A 104 -0.65 -7.27 21.94
N SER A 105 -1.35 -6.43 21.17
CA SER A 105 -1.84 -5.13 21.61
C SER A 105 -2.92 -5.16 22.69
N MET A 106 -3.58 -6.31 22.91
CA MET A 106 -4.57 -6.46 23.98
C MET A 106 -3.90 -6.83 25.31
N ASP A 107 -2.90 -7.71 25.28
CA ASP A 107 -2.25 -8.20 26.49
C ASP A 107 -1.23 -7.20 27.05
N VAL A 108 -0.52 -6.47 26.18
CA VAL A 108 0.56 -5.53 26.56
C VAL A 108 0.44 -4.23 25.78
N GLY A 109 0.75 -3.11 26.41
CA GLY A 109 0.79 -1.80 25.75
C GLY A 109 -0.57 -1.11 25.80
N PRO A 110 -1.30 -0.98 24.67
CA PRO A 110 -2.51 -0.18 24.64
C PRO A 110 -3.72 -0.86 25.29
N HIS A 111 -3.69 -2.19 25.48
CA HIS A 111 -4.83 -2.99 25.95
C HIS A 111 -6.08 -2.84 25.08
N LEU A 112 -5.86 -2.85 23.76
CA LEU A 112 -6.87 -2.60 22.74
C LEU A 112 -6.78 -3.61 21.60
N ASP A 113 -7.94 -4.04 21.11
CA ASP A 113 -8.10 -4.68 19.81
C ASP A 113 -8.10 -3.61 18.70
N ILE A 114 -6.89 -3.21 18.27
CA ILE A 114 -6.72 -2.16 17.26
C ILE A 114 -7.36 -2.59 15.92
N THR A 115 -7.15 -3.85 15.52
CA THR A 115 -7.68 -4.40 14.26
C THR A 115 -9.20 -4.45 14.28
N GLY A 116 -9.81 -4.93 15.37
CA GLY A 116 -11.26 -4.98 15.54
C GLY A 116 -11.91 -3.59 15.54
N ASN A 117 -11.34 -2.65 16.29
CA ASN A 117 -11.83 -1.27 16.35
C ASN A 117 -11.76 -0.59 14.97
N LEU A 118 -10.63 -0.72 14.26
CA LEU A 118 -10.48 -0.17 12.91
C LEU A 118 -11.45 -0.83 11.92
N THR A 119 -11.61 -2.15 11.99
CA THR A 119 -12.56 -2.90 11.15
C THR A 119 -13.98 -2.34 11.22
N ALA A 120 -14.46 -2.02 12.43
CA ALA A 120 -15.78 -1.46 12.63
C ALA A 120 -15.93 -0.08 11.94
N SER A 121 -14.96 0.81 12.12
CA SER A 121 -14.96 2.16 11.53
C SER A 121 -14.83 2.16 10.01
N ILE A 122 -13.98 1.28 9.45
CA ILE A 122 -13.82 1.12 7.99
C ILE A 122 -15.14 0.67 7.35
N ARG A 123 -15.82 -0.31 7.94
CA ARG A 123 -17.12 -0.79 7.45
C ARG A 123 -18.22 0.27 7.57
N LYS A 124 -18.24 1.04 8.67
CA LYS A 124 -19.17 2.17 8.86
C LYS A 124 -19.03 3.22 7.77
N GLN A 125 -17.82 3.38 7.21
CA GLN A 125 -17.55 4.31 6.11
C GLN A 125 -17.87 3.74 4.71
N GLY A 126 -18.21 2.45 4.59
CA GLY A 126 -18.48 1.77 3.33
C GLY A 126 -17.23 1.36 2.55
N LEU A 127 -16.09 1.22 3.24
CA LEU A 127 -14.82 0.80 2.66
C LEU A 127 -14.61 -0.72 2.83
N TYR A 128 -13.88 -1.33 1.90
CA TYR A 128 -13.46 -2.73 2.03
C TYR A 128 -12.25 -2.86 2.97
N LEU A 129 -12.19 -3.97 3.71
CA LEU A 129 -11.14 -4.27 4.67
C LEU A 129 -10.20 -5.35 4.15
N GLY A 130 -8.95 -5.02 3.99
CA GLY A 130 -7.85 -5.96 3.84
C GLY A 130 -7.04 -6.09 5.13
N LEU A 131 -6.45 -7.27 5.34
CA LEU A 131 -5.56 -7.57 6.45
C LEU A 131 -4.22 -8.06 5.90
N TYR A 132 -3.16 -7.32 6.20
CA TYR A 132 -1.79 -7.76 5.97
C TYR A 132 -1.36 -8.70 7.09
N HIS A 133 -0.73 -9.81 6.73
CA HIS A 133 -0.14 -10.74 7.70
C HIS A 133 1.19 -11.32 7.19
N SER A 134 2.28 -10.98 7.88
CA SER A 134 3.58 -11.60 7.63
C SER A 134 3.53 -13.07 8.06
N LEU A 135 3.86 -13.98 7.15
CA LEU A 135 3.85 -15.41 7.46
C LEU A 135 5.05 -15.80 8.33
N ASN A 136 6.18 -15.08 8.22
CA ASN A 136 7.35 -15.33 9.04
C ASN A 136 7.33 -14.56 10.38
N GLU A 137 8.18 -15.01 11.29
CA GLU A 137 8.44 -14.35 12.56
C GLU A 137 9.90 -14.58 12.96
N TRP A 138 10.74 -13.53 12.94
CA TRP A 138 12.20 -13.68 12.94
C TRP A 138 12.77 -14.55 14.05
N TYR A 139 12.20 -14.47 15.26
CA TYR A 139 12.77 -15.08 16.45
C TYR A 139 11.78 -16.01 17.19
N HIS A 140 10.70 -16.42 16.54
CA HIS A 140 9.78 -17.38 17.14
C HIS A 140 10.48 -18.75 17.32
N PRO A 141 10.47 -19.36 18.51
CA PRO A 141 11.18 -20.62 18.76
C PRO A 141 10.82 -21.74 17.78
N LEU A 142 9.53 -21.96 17.51
CA LEU A 142 9.08 -22.97 16.55
C LEU A 142 9.55 -22.67 15.11
N TYR A 143 9.61 -21.40 14.71
CA TYR A 143 10.07 -21.05 13.36
C TYR A 143 11.57 -21.29 13.22
N LEU A 144 12.34 -20.91 14.25
CA LEU A 144 13.78 -21.20 14.31
C LEU A 144 14.06 -22.71 14.35
N GLU A 145 13.22 -23.49 15.01
CA GLU A 145 13.31 -24.95 15.03
C GLU A 145 13.01 -25.57 13.66
N ASP A 146 11.92 -25.16 13.01
CA ASP A 146 11.61 -25.57 11.65
C ASP A 146 12.77 -25.23 10.70
N GLN A 147 13.33 -24.02 10.80
CA GLN A 147 14.50 -23.61 10.01
C GLN A 147 15.73 -24.49 10.26
N LYS A 148 16.04 -24.84 11.51
CA LYS A 148 17.14 -25.76 11.86
C LYS A 148 16.92 -27.15 11.26
N ASN A 149 15.66 -27.57 11.13
CA ASN A 149 15.27 -28.84 10.52
C ASN A 149 15.10 -28.73 8.99
N ASN A 150 15.67 -27.71 8.35
CA ASN A 150 15.53 -27.43 6.91
C ASN A 150 14.06 -27.40 6.45
N CYS A 151 13.16 -26.98 7.34
CA CYS A 151 11.73 -26.83 7.13
C CYS A 151 11.04 -28.13 6.68
N SER A 152 11.59 -29.26 7.15
CA SER A 152 10.96 -30.58 7.04
C SER A 152 9.82 -30.79 8.06
N THR A 153 9.84 -30.01 9.14
CA THR A 153 8.74 -29.83 10.09
C THR A 153 8.00 -28.53 9.80
N THR A 154 6.73 -28.45 10.21
CA THR A 154 5.87 -27.28 10.02
C THR A 154 5.19 -26.84 11.32
N SER A 155 5.82 -27.11 12.48
CA SER A 155 5.19 -26.86 13.79
C SER A 155 4.81 -25.40 13.97
N PHE A 156 5.64 -24.47 13.48
CA PHE A 156 5.30 -23.04 13.51
C PHE A 156 4.04 -22.73 12.70
N VAL A 157 3.90 -23.34 11.51
CA VAL A 157 2.76 -23.10 10.64
C VAL A 157 1.49 -23.72 11.24
N ASP A 158 1.61 -24.93 11.78
CA ASP A 158 0.48 -25.68 12.35
C ASP A 158 -0.05 -25.09 13.65
N GLU A 159 0.85 -24.62 14.51
CA GLU A 159 0.50 -24.16 15.86
C GLU A 159 0.26 -22.64 15.93
N ILE A 160 0.93 -21.86 15.07
CA ILE A 160 0.89 -20.38 15.14
C ILE A 160 0.18 -19.79 13.92
N ILE A 161 0.70 -19.99 12.71
CA ILE A 161 0.25 -19.24 11.53
C ILE A 161 -1.16 -19.66 11.10
N MET A 162 -1.41 -20.96 10.90
CA MET A 162 -2.69 -21.45 10.40
C MET A 162 -3.85 -21.13 11.37
N PRO A 163 -3.74 -21.34 12.70
CA PRO A 163 -4.79 -20.95 13.64
C PRO A 163 -5.01 -19.43 13.66
N THR A 164 -3.93 -18.63 13.63
CA THR A 164 -4.02 -17.16 13.65
C THR A 164 -4.72 -16.61 12.40
N LEU A 165 -4.36 -17.11 11.21
CA LEU A 165 -5.00 -16.73 9.95
C LEU A 165 -6.50 -17.07 9.95
N LYS A 166 -6.87 -18.26 10.44
CA LYS A 166 -8.28 -18.67 10.55
C LYS A 166 -9.04 -17.78 11.56
N ASP A 167 -8.45 -17.53 12.72
CA ASP A 167 -9.03 -16.72 13.78
C ASP A 167 -9.29 -15.28 13.32
N MET A 168 -8.29 -14.60 12.73
CA MET A 168 -8.48 -13.23 12.23
C MET A 168 -9.50 -13.19 11.07
N THR A 169 -9.54 -14.22 10.22
CA THR A 169 -10.52 -14.32 9.13
C THR A 169 -11.94 -14.46 9.67
N ILE A 170 -12.15 -15.30 10.68
CA ILE A 170 -13.46 -15.51 11.30
C ILE A 170 -13.93 -14.26 12.06
N LYS A 171 -13.03 -13.65 12.85
CA LYS A 171 -13.32 -12.46 13.67
C LYS A 171 -13.64 -11.25 12.82
N TYR A 172 -12.76 -10.91 11.88
CA TYR A 172 -12.81 -9.63 11.17
C TYR A 172 -13.44 -9.73 9.79
N LYS A 173 -13.55 -10.94 9.22
CA LYS A 173 -14.17 -11.19 7.90
C LYS A 173 -13.60 -10.25 6.81
N PRO A 174 -12.29 -10.29 6.55
CA PRO A 174 -11.67 -9.39 5.59
C PRO A 174 -12.12 -9.67 4.15
N ASP A 175 -12.11 -8.62 3.34
CA ASP A 175 -12.27 -8.65 1.88
C ASP A 175 -10.95 -8.99 1.19
N ILE A 176 -9.80 -8.73 1.82
CA ILE A 176 -8.47 -9.10 1.31
C ILE A 176 -7.62 -9.73 2.42
N ILE A 177 -7.01 -10.88 2.16
CA ILE A 177 -5.91 -11.41 2.97
C ILE A 177 -4.62 -11.20 2.18
N TRP A 178 -3.82 -10.24 2.64
CA TRP A 178 -2.56 -9.86 2.03
C TRP A 178 -1.42 -10.53 2.81
N ALA A 179 -0.97 -11.69 2.36
CA ALA A 179 0.13 -12.39 3.02
C ALA A 179 1.49 -11.82 2.60
N ASP A 180 2.49 -12.02 3.43
CA ASP A 180 3.89 -11.74 3.08
C ASP A 180 4.77 -12.89 3.55
N ALA A 181 5.01 -13.83 2.63
CA ALA A 181 6.01 -14.86 2.79
C ALA A 181 7.41 -14.30 2.51
N PRO A 182 8.47 -14.77 3.21
CA PRO A 182 9.84 -14.45 2.84
C PRO A 182 10.11 -14.75 1.36
N GLY A 183 10.73 -13.80 0.67
CA GLY A 183 11.16 -14.00 -0.71
C GLY A 183 12.20 -15.11 -0.85
N GLU A 184 12.43 -15.55 -2.09
CA GLU A 184 13.37 -16.64 -2.39
C GLU A 184 14.75 -16.43 -1.79
N ASN A 185 15.32 -17.50 -1.24
CA ASN A 185 16.64 -17.53 -0.61
C ASN A 185 16.80 -16.62 0.62
N LYS A 186 15.72 -16.01 1.14
CA LYS A 186 15.75 -15.23 2.39
C LYS A 186 15.62 -16.08 3.65
N SER A 187 15.26 -17.36 3.51
CA SER A 187 15.15 -18.32 4.61
C SER A 187 15.33 -19.76 4.10
N PRO A 188 15.82 -20.70 4.91
CA PRO A 188 15.79 -22.13 4.58
C PRO A 188 14.40 -22.64 4.15
N CYS A 189 13.32 -22.01 4.65
CA CYS A 189 11.95 -22.40 4.34
C CYS A 189 11.44 -21.88 2.98
N THR A 190 12.32 -21.34 2.12
CA THR A 190 11.92 -20.71 0.85
C THR A 190 12.01 -21.63 -0.37
N HIS A 191 12.69 -22.78 -0.27
CA HIS A 191 12.94 -23.69 -1.41
C HIS A 191 11.68 -24.40 -1.93
N ASP A 192 10.66 -24.56 -1.08
CA ASP A 192 9.28 -24.99 -1.42
C ASP A 192 8.30 -24.26 -0.48
N SER A 193 8.35 -22.92 -0.52
CA SER A 193 7.67 -22.09 0.49
C SER A 193 6.16 -22.25 0.49
N VAL A 194 5.52 -22.45 -0.67
CA VAL A 194 4.07 -22.69 -0.75
C VAL A 194 3.65 -23.91 0.06
N LYS A 195 4.47 -24.98 0.02
CA LYS A 195 4.23 -26.19 0.81
C LYS A 195 4.51 -25.96 2.29
N TYR A 196 5.62 -25.31 2.63
CA TYR A 196 5.93 -25.02 4.04
C TYR A 196 4.83 -24.19 4.70
N TRP A 197 4.38 -23.11 4.04
CA TRP A 197 3.31 -22.24 4.52
C TRP A 197 1.92 -22.86 4.47
N LYS A 198 1.78 -24.07 3.89
CA LYS A 198 0.50 -24.76 3.72
C LYS A 198 -0.57 -23.89 3.07
N ALA A 199 -0.16 -23.10 2.07
CA ALA A 199 -1.05 -22.18 1.39
C ALA A 199 -2.23 -22.89 0.70
N PRO A 200 -2.06 -24.07 0.04
CA PRO A 200 -3.17 -24.82 -0.51
C PRO A 200 -4.21 -25.25 0.54
N GLU A 201 -3.77 -25.67 1.72
CA GLU A 201 -4.64 -26.06 2.82
C GLU A 201 -5.42 -24.85 3.36
N PHE A 202 -4.74 -23.71 3.53
CA PHE A 202 -5.41 -22.47 3.95
C PHE A 202 -6.43 -22.02 2.90
N PHE A 203 -6.07 -22.01 1.62
CA PHE A 203 -6.97 -21.62 0.53
C PHE A 203 -8.16 -22.56 0.37
N SER A 204 -7.95 -23.87 0.54
CA SER A 204 -9.05 -24.84 0.54
C SER A 204 -10.08 -24.51 1.61
N TRP A 205 -9.63 -24.23 2.84
CA TRP A 205 -10.53 -23.78 3.90
C TRP A 205 -11.14 -22.40 3.60
N LEU A 206 -10.33 -21.44 3.14
CA LEU A 206 -10.74 -20.06 2.86
C LEU A 206 -11.89 -19.99 1.85
N TYR A 207 -11.77 -20.72 0.74
CA TYR A 207 -12.71 -20.65 -0.38
C TYR A 207 -13.84 -21.68 -0.32
N ASN A 208 -13.78 -22.67 0.58
CA ASN A 208 -14.88 -23.65 0.74
C ASN A 208 -15.70 -23.44 2.02
N GLU A 209 -15.05 -23.06 3.12
CA GLU A 209 -15.63 -23.15 4.46
C GLU A 209 -15.69 -21.82 5.21
N SER A 210 -14.81 -20.87 4.90
CA SER A 210 -14.72 -19.61 5.66
C SER A 210 -15.98 -18.74 5.51
N PRO A 211 -16.22 -17.79 6.45
CA PRO A 211 -17.37 -16.88 6.36
C PRO A 211 -17.25 -15.83 5.23
N VAL A 212 -16.11 -15.76 4.54
CA VAL A 212 -15.82 -14.78 3.48
C VAL A 212 -15.52 -15.44 2.13
N LYS A 213 -15.77 -16.75 2.01
CA LYS A 213 -15.42 -17.57 0.86
C LYS A 213 -15.88 -17.07 -0.51
N GLU A 214 -16.97 -16.29 -0.55
CA GLU A 214 -17.56 -15.78 -1.80
C GLU A 214 -16.92 -14.47 -2.27
N THR A 215 -16.19 -13.76 -1.41
CA THR A 215 -15.75 -12.38 -1.68
C THR A 215 -14.28 -12.12 -1.41
N VAL A 216 -13.64 -12.91 -0.55
CA VAL A 216 -12.25 -12.67 -0.14
C VAL A 216 -11.28 -12.82 -1.31
N LEU A 217 -10.30 -11.91 -1.37
CA LEU A 217 -9.21 -11.95 -2.33
C LEU A 217 -7.87 -12.21 -1.62
N THR A 218 -6.94 -12.85 -2.31
CA THR A 218 -5.57 -13.06 -1.84
C THR A 218 -4.55 -12.53 -2.86
N ASN A 219 -3.44 -11.98 -2.37
CA ASN A 219 -2.28 -11.65 -3.21
C ASN A 219 -1.46 -12.91 -3.55
N THR A 220 -0.38 -12.76 -4.31
CA THR A 220 0.53 -13.88 -4.69
C THR A 220 1.70 -14.11 -3.74
N ARG A 221 1.83 -13.40 -2.60
CA ARG A 221 2.98 -13.55 -1.69
C ARG A 221 2.78 -14.65 -0.62
N TRP A 222 2.29 -15.81 -1.04
CA TRP A 222 2.13 -17.00 -0.17
C TRP A 222 3.28 -18.02 -0.30
N GLY A 223 4.39 -17.59 -0.91
CA GLY A 223 5.53 -18.42 -1.26
C GLY A 223 5.81 -18.42 -2.76
N SER A 224 6.94 -19.02 -3.14
CA SER A 224 7.38 -19.18 -4.53
C SER A 224 6.33 -19.90 -5.36
N ASN A 225 5.95 -19.31 -6.49
CA ASN A 225 4.93 -19.83 -7.41
C ASN A 225 3.51 -19.94 -6.80
N ALA A 226 3.23 -19.25 -5.69
CA ALA A 226 1.88 -19.16 -5.18
C ALA A 226 0.93 -18.50 -6.20
N VAL A 227 -0.29 -19.00 -6.25
CA VAL A 227 -1.39 -18.41 -7.02
C VAL A 227 -2.28 -17.63 -6.07
N GLY A 228 -2.59 -16.38 -6.42
CA GLY A 228 -3.53 -15.52 -5.70
C GLY A 228 -4.66 -15.06 -6.61
N SER A 229 -5.64 -14.35 -6.06
CA SER A 229 -6.70 -13.69 -6.81
C SER A 229 -6.18 -12.55 -7.69
N PHE A 230 -5.07 -11.91 -7.28
CA PHE A 230 -4.37 -10.90 -8.06
C PHE A 230 -2.85 -11.03 -7.88
N MET A 231 -2.10 -10.62 -8.90
CA MET A 231 -0.64 -10.61 -8.84
C MET A 231 -0.14 -9.44 -7.97
N GLU A 232 0.80 -9.68 -7.08
CA GLU A 232 1.55 -8.61 -6.44
C GLU A 232 2.74 -8.25 -7.34
N GLY A 233 2.86 -6.99 -7.74
CA GLY A 233 3.83 -6.51 -8.72
C GLY A 233 5.27 -6.37 -8.20
N GLY A 234 5.46 -6.43 -6.90
CA GLY A 234 6.70 -6.11 -6.19
C GLY A 234 6.64 -4.74 -5.51
N ASP A 235 7.50 -4.54 -4.51
CA ASP A 235 7.60 -3.27 -3.80
C ASP A 235 7.91 -2.13 -4.76
N ARG A 236 7.04 -1.11 -4.78
CA ARG A 236 7.18 0.09 -5.62
C ARG A 236 7.30 -0.21 -7.12
N PHE A 237 6.67 -1.27 -7.60
CA PHE A 237 6.71 -1.68 -8.99
C PHE A 237 5.89 -0.74 -9.90
N THR A 238 6.50 -0.33 -11.02
CA THR A 238 5.90 0.48 -12.09
C THR A 238 6.31 -0.10 -13.45
N PRO A 239 5.44 -0.86 -14.14
CA PRO A 239 5.84 -1.59 -15.35
C PRO A 239 5.96 -0.73 -16.60
N TYR A 240 5.37 0.47 -16.61
CA TYR A 240 5.24 1.38 -17.76
C TYR A 240 4.64 0.73 -19.03
N THR A 241 4.10 -0.47 -18.91
CA THR A 241 3.59 -1.31 -19.98
C THR A 241 2.39 -2.09 -19.47
N LEU A 242 1.49 -2.48 -20.38
CA LEU A 242 0.29 -3.22 -20.02
C LEU A 242 0.63 -4.60 -19.45
N ILE A 243 0.12 -4.87 -18.25
CA ILE A 243 0.10 -6.21 -17.68
C ILE A 243 -1.29 -6.81 -17.88
N LYS A 244 -1.34 -7.97 -18.53
CA LYS A 244 -2.60 -8.63 -18.90
C LYS A 244 -3.44 -9.04 -17.69
N ASN A 245 -2.81 -9.64 -16.68
CA ASN A 245 -3.50 -10.07 -15.47
C ASN A 245 -3.63 -8.90 -14.49
N LYS A 246 -4.69 -8.90 -13.68
CA LYS A 246 -4.84 -7.91 -12.62
C LYS A 246 -3.70 -8.03 -11.62
N TRP A 247 -3.17 -6.88 -11.24
CA TRP A 247 -2.05 -6.77 -10.32
C TRP A 247 -2.22 -5.59 -9.37
N GLU A 248 -1.44 -5.59 -8.30
CA GLU A 248 -1.39 -4.52 -7.31
C GLU A 248 0.06 -4.21 -6.96
N THR A 249 0.38 -2.93 -6.77
CA THR A 249 1.70 -2.48 -6.30
C THR A 249 1.56 -1.81 -4.94
N PRO A 250 2.20 -2.35 -3.90
CA PRO A 250 2.35 -1.63 -2.66
C PRO A 250 3.40 -0.52 -2.88
N TYR A 251 3.08 0.68 -2.44
CA TYR A 251 3.95 1.86 -2.54
C TYR A 251 3.93 2.62 -1.21
N THR A 252 4.94 3.43 -0.92
CA THR A 252 5.01 4.21 0.32
C THR A 252 5.02 5.70 0.02
N ILE A 253 4.38 6.51 0.86
CA ILE A 253 4.56 7.99 0.79
C ILE A 253 5.96 8.35 1.28
N GLN A 254 6.40 7.74 2.39
CA GLN A 254 7.74 7.88 2.92
C GLN A 254 8.73 7.02 2.12
N LYS A 255 9.82 7.58 1.61
CA LYS A 255 10.66 6.93 0.57
C LYS A 255 11.41 5.70 1.08
N SER A 256 11.81 5.67 2.34
CA SER A 256 12.73 4.66 2.87
C SER A 256 12.06 3.56 3.70
N SER A 257 10.85 3.80 4.23
CA SER A 257 10.19 2.89 5.18
C SER A 257 8.70 2.66 4.91
N TRP A 258 8.22 1.49 5.31
CA TRP A 258 6.79 1.19 5.44
C TRP A 258 6.23 1.63 6.81
N GLY A 259 7.02 1.48 7.87
CA GLY A 259 6.72 2.01 9.20
C GLY A 259 6.93 3.53 9.27
N TYR A 260 6.51 4.15 10.38
CA TYR A 260 6.83 5.55 10.63
C TYR A 260 8.33 5.69 10.94
N ASP A 261 9.05 6.50 10.16
CA ASP A 261 10.42 6.90 10.48
C ASP A 261 10.50 8.39 10.79
N ARG A 262 10.83 8.72 12.03
CA ARG A 262 10.83 10.10 12.55
C ARG A 262 12.13 10.85 12.27
N VAL A 263 13.15 10.21 11.69
CA VAL A 263 14.44 10.87 11.42
C VAL A 263 14.50 11.56 10.06
N GLU A 264 13.47 11.39 9.25
CA GLU A 264 13.42 11.92 7.90
C GLU A 264 12.91 13.36 7.83
N ASP A 265 13.37 14.08 6.81
CA ASP A 265 12.88 15.43 6.50
C ASP A 265 11.90 15.41 5.33
N LEU A 266 11.35 16.57 4.98
CA LEU A 266 10.36 16.70 3.90
C LEU A 266 10.84 16.13 2.54
N SER A 267 12.16 16.12 2.28
CA SER A 267 12.70 15.58 1.03
C SER A 267 12.59 14.06 0.93
N SER A 268 12.38 13.38 2.06
CA SER A 268 12.14 11.94 2.13
C SER A 268 10.70 11.52 1.86
N PHE A 269 9.79 12.48 1.66
CA PHE A 269 8.40 12.19 1.30
C PHE A 269 8.19 12.39 -0.21
N TRP A 270 7.41 11.51 -0.81
CA TRP A 270 6.82 11.80 -2.12
C TRP A 270 5.73 12.85 -1.95
N ASN A 271 5.70 13.83 -2.86
CA ASN A 271 4.61 14.81 -2.88
C ASN A 271 3.36 14.24 -3.57
N THR A 272 2.25 14.95 -3.46
CA THR A 272 0.97 14.58 -4.08
C THR A 272 1.08 14.31 -5.56
N THR A 273 1.81 15.13 -6.33
CA THR A 273 1.99 14.95 -7.78
C THR A 273 2.64 13.60 -8.09
N HIS A 274 3.66 13.20 -7.32
CA HIS A 274 4.29 11.89 -7.49
C HIS A 274 3.34 10.75 -7.12
N CYS A 275 2.60 10.86 -6.03
CA CYS A 275 1.62 9.83 -5.65
C CYS A 275 0.51 9.68 -6.71
N LEU A 276 0.05 10.79 -7.31
CA LEU A 276 -0.88 10.77 -8.44
C LEU A 276 -0.25 10.16 -9.70
N TYR A 277 1.03 10.45 -9.97
CA TYR A 277 1.77 9.82 -11.06
C TYR A 277 1.78 8.30 -10.93
N ILE A 278 2.14 7.79 -9.75
CA ILE A 278 2.13 6.34 -9.49
C ILE A 278 0.71 5.78 -9.62
N LEU A 279 -0.32 6.46 -9.12
CA LEU A 279 -1.71 6.01 -9.27
C LEU A 279 -2.12 5.90 -10.74
N VAL A 280 -1.92 6.96 -11.52
CA VAL A 280 -2.33 7.07 -12.92
C VAL A 280 -1.60 6.06 -13.79
N THR A 281 -0.27 5.96 -13.63
CA THR A 281 0.56 4.99 -14.39
C THR A 281 0.15 3.55 -14.08
N THR A 282 -0.11 3.24 -12.81
CA THR A 282 -0.54 1.92 -12.35
C THR A 282 -1.90 1.54 -12.95
N VAL A 283 -2.90 2.41 -12.87
CA VAL A 283 -4.25 2.15 -13.41
C VAL A 283 -4.21 1.99 -14.93
N SER A 284 -3.46 2.85 -15.62
CA SER A 284 -3.26 2.77 -17.07
C SER A 284 -2.63 1.45 -17.50
N CYS A 285 -1.81 0.84 -16.63
CA CYS A 285 -1.16 -0.45 -16.83
C CYS A 285 -1.92 -1.65 -16.22
N ASN A 286 -3.22 -1.50 -15.94
CA ASN A 286 -4.14 -2.54 -15.43
C ASN A 286 -3.98 -2.90 -13.95
N GLY A 287 -3.28 -2.08 -13.16
CA GLY A 287 -3.00 -2.34 -11.76
C GLY A 287 -3.86 -1.54 -10.78
N ASN A 288 -3.81 -1.95 -9.52
CA ASN A 288 -4.23 -1.15 -8.36
C ASN A 288 -3.01 -0.61 -7.60
N LEU A 289 -3.12 0.61 -7.06
CA LEU A 289 -2.13 1.17 -6.13
C LEU A 289 -2.56 0.91 -4.69
N LEU A 290 -1.70 0.26 -3.91
CA LEU A 290 -1.83 0.15 -2.46
C LEU A 290 -0.84 1.11 -1.78
N LEU A 291 -1.29 2.34 -1.49
CA LEU A 291 -0.44 3.39 -0.92
C LEU A 291 -0.37 3.28 0.61
N ASN A 292 0.82 3.00 1.14
CA ASN A 292 1.09 2.83 2.56
C ASN A 292 1.43 4.16 3.26
N ILE A 293 0.86 4.31 4.46
CA ILE A 293 1.27 5.26 5.49
C ILE A 293 1.72 4.51 6.75
N GLY A 294 2.65 5.09 7.52
CA GLY A 294 3.10 4.57 8.81
C GLY A 294 2.56 5.44 9.95
N PRO A 295 1.55 5.00 10.72
CA PRO A 295 1.07 5.75 11.88
C PRO A 295 2.08 5.74 13.04
N MET A 296 2.00 6.76 13.88
CA MET A 296 2.82 6.91 15.08
C MET A 296 2.40 5.96 16.20
N ALA A 297 3.30 5.69 17.15
CA ALA A 297 3.04 4.78 18.28
C ALA A 297 1.98 5.29 19.28
N ASP A 298 1.65 6.57 19.24
CA ASP A 298 0.55 7.16 20.01
C ASP A 298 -0.81 7.00 19.32
N GLY A 299 -0.85 6.47 18.10
CA GLY A 299 -2.08 6.24 17.32
C GLY A 299 -2.48 7.39 16.40
N THR A 300 -1.68 8.45 16.30
CA THR A 300 -1.92 9.53 15.32
C THR A 300 -1.34 9.21 13.94
N ILE A 301 -1.92 9.83 12.90
CA ILE A 301 -1.35 9.86 11.56
C ILE A 301 -0.57 11.16 11.43
N ASP A 302 0.64 11.10 10.86
CA ASP A 302 1.43 12.31 10.62
C ASP A 302 0.63 13.30 9.74
N PRO A 303 0.48 14.58 10.14
CA PRO A 303 -0.26 15.56 9.37
C PRO A 303 0.20 15.67 7.90
N LEU A 304 1.46 15.39 7.59
CA LEU A 304 1.95 15.38 6.21
C LEU A 304 1.32 14.23 5.39
N PHE A 305 1.11 13.06 5.99
CA PHE A 305 0.37 11.98 5.33
C PHE A 305 -1.09 12.39 5.10
N GLU A 306 -1.75 13.02 6.09
CA GLU A 306 -3.12 13.50 5.93
C GLU A 306 -3.25 14.57 4.84
N GLU A 307 -2.29 15.48 4.75
CA GLU A 307 -2.24 16.50 3.70
C GLU A 307 -2.14 15.86 2.31
N ILE A 308 -1.14 15.01 2.08
CA ILE A 308 -0.93 14.35 0.78
C ILE A 308 -2.15 13.52 0.38
N LEU A 309 -2.67 12.71 1.31
CA LEU A 309 -3.85 11.89 1.07
C LEU A 309 -5.09 12.75 0.78
N GLY A 310 -5.32 13.81 1.56
CA GLY A 310 -6.42 14.75 1.36
C GLY A 310 -6.34 15.45 0.00
N GLU A 311 -5.15 15.84 -0.44
CA GLU A 311 -4.95 16.44 -1.77
C GLU A 311 -5.20 15.43 -2.91
N MET A 312 -4.77 14.18 -2.77
CA MET A 312 -5.11 13.11 -3.72
C MET A 312 -6.63 12.93 -3.80
N GLY A 313 -7.31 12.93 -2.66
CA GLY A 313 -8.77 12.84 -2.56
C GLY A 313 -9.51 13.99 -3.24
N GLN A 314 -9.03 15.22 -3.08
CA GLN A 314 -9.54 16.39 -3.80
C GLN A 314 -9.40 16.22 -5.32
N TRP A 315 -8.25 15.72 -5.78
CA TRP A 315 -8.04 15.44 -7.20
C TRP A 315 -8.98 14.33 -7.71
N LEU A 316 -9.15 13.25 -6.95
CA LEU A 316 -10.05 12.12 -7.27
C LEU A 316 -11.53 12.50 -7.25
N THR A 317 -11.92 13.54 -6.50
CA THR A 317 -13.29 14.07 -6.54
C THR A 317 -13.63 14.64 -7.92
N VAL A 318 -12.65 15.23 -8.61
CA VAL A 318 -12.84 15.81 -9.95
C VAL A 318 -12.52 14.81 -11.06
N ASN A 319 -11.42 14.06 -10.92
CA ASN A 319 -10.87 13.21 -11.97
C ASN A 319 -11.17 11.72 -11.78
N GLY A 320 -11.92 11.37 -10.73
CA GLY A 320 -12.19 9.98 -10.35
C GLY A 320 -12.91 9.16 -11.43
N GLU A 321 -13.66 9.79 -12.34
CA GLU A 321 -14.27 9.11 -13.48
C GLU A 321 -13.22 8.46 -14.42
N ALA A 322 -12.02 9.04 -14.50
CA ALA A 322 -10.91 8.48 -15.29
C ALA A 322 -10.16 7.35 -14.57
N ILE A 323 -10.44 7.12 -13.29
CA ILE A 323 -9.72 6.16 -12.44
C ILE A 323 -10.62 5.02 -11.99
N TYR A 324 -11.76 5.32 -11.36
CA TYR A 324 -12.66 4.30 -10.85
C TYR A 324 -13.46 3.68 -11.99
N ASN A 325 -13.58 2.35 -11.99
CA ASN A 325 -14.27 1.57 -13.03
C ASN A 325 -13.72 1.80 -14.45
N SER A 326 -12.52 2.37 -14.58
CA SER A 326 -11.83 2.48 -15.86
C SER A 326 -11.06 1.20 -16.16
N ILE A 327 -10.67 1.06 -17.42
CA ILE A 327 -9.84 -0.01 -17.93
C ILE A 327 -8.64 0.58 -18.68
N PRO A 328 -7.55 -0.18 -18.84
CA PRO A 328 -6.45 0.22 -19.71
C PRO A 328 -6.95 0.47 -21.13
N TRP A 329 -6.54 1.58 -21.72
CA TRP A 329 -6.78 1.82 -23.14
C TRP A 329 -5.78 1.05 -24.01
N SER A 330 -5.97 1.05 -25.33
CA SER A 330 -5.09 0.37 -26.29
C SER A 330 -3.63 0.86 -26.24
N HIS A 331 -3.42 2.10 -25.80
CA HIS A 331 -2.12 2.71 -25.52
C HIS A 331 -2.07 3.15 -24.06
N GLN A 332 -0.97 2.89 -23.35
CA GLN A 332 -0.82 3.27 -21.93
C GLN A 332 -0.43 4.75 -21.76
N ASN A 333 0.41 5.27 -22.64
CA ASN A 333 0.94 6.63 -22.56
C ASN A 333 1.17 7.26 -23.94
N ASP A 334 1.39 8.57 -23.94
CA ASP A 334 1.71 9.36 -25.13
C ASP A 334 3.22 9.48 -25.32
N THR A 335 3.87 8.44 -25.86
CA THR A 335 5.33 8.45 -26.07
C THR A 335 5.70 9.40 -27.24
N PRO A 336 6.78 10.20 -27.12
CA PRO A 336 7.92 10.00 -26.22
C PRO A 336 7.85 10.68 -24.85
N ALA A 337 6.75 11.37 -24.50
CA ALA A 337 6.69 12.07 -23.23
C ALA A 337 5.93 11.25 -22.17
N GLU A 338 6.65 10.79 -21.15
CA GLU A 338 6.13 9.94 -20.07
C GLU A 338 5.18 10.66 -19.09
N ASP A 339 4.55 11.75 -19.53
CA ASP A 339 3.74 12.66 -18.72
C ASP A 339 2.28 12.76 -19.15
N ILE A 340 1.84 11.96 -20.14
CA ILE A 340 0.43 11.80 -20.48
C ILE A 340 0.10 10.30 -20.50
N TRP A 341 -0.90 9.92 -19.74
CA TRP A 341 -1.33 8.54 -19.54
C TRP A 341 -2.80 8.36 -19.88
N TYR A 342 -3.15 7.17 -20.33
CA TYR A 342 -4.49 6.89 -20.85
C TYR A 342 -5.22 5.80 -20.09
N THR A 343 -6.49 6.07 -19.81
CA THR A 343 -7.49 5.08 -19.39
C THR A 343 -8.74 5.20 -20.27
N ALA A 344 -9.60 4.20 -20.23
CA ALA A 344 -10.88 4.20 -20.93
C ALA A 344 -12.03 3.80 -20.01
N SER A 345 -13.25 4.23 -20.31
CA SER A 345 -14.44 3.66 -19.67
C SER A 345 -14.64 2.21 -20.12
N GLU A 346 -15.29 1.40 -19.28
CA GLU A 346 -15.51 -0.03 -19.54
C GLU A 346 -16.27 -0.31 -20.85
N ASP A 347 -17.16 0.61 -21.26
CA ASP A 347 -17.91 0.58 -22.51
C ASP A 347 -17.13 1.13 -23.73
N TRP A 348 -15.87 1.53 -23.53
CA TRP A 348 -14.97 2.13 -24.52
C TRP A 348 -15.49 3.43 -25.17
N GLN A 349 -16.53 4.06 -24.61
CA GLN A 349 -17.08 5.30 -25.16
C GLN A 349 -16.23 6.53 -24.84
N ASN A 350 -15.52 6.49 -23.71
CA ASN A 350 -14.69 7.58 -23.22
C ASN A 350 -13.24 7.12 -23.10
N VAL A 351 -12.33 7.93 -23.63
CA VAL A 351 -10.89 7.82 -23.40
C VAL A 351 -10.43 9.05 -22.64
N TYR A 352 -9.66 8.85 -21.58
CA TYR A 352 -9.18 9.91 -20.70
C TYR A 352 -7.69 10.09 -20.92
N ALA A 353 -7.27 11.29 -21.33
CA ALA A 353 -5.87 11.69 -21.35
C ALA A 353 -5.54 12.41 -20.04
N ILE A 354 -4.73 11.80 -19.20
CA ILE A 354 -4.32 12.34 -17.89
C ILE A 354 -2.91 12.90 -18.03
N SER A 355 -2.82 14.23 -18.10
CA SER A 355 -1.59 14.99 -18.34
C SER A 355 -1.01 15.53 -17.04
N PHE A 356 0.30 15.36 -16.85
CA PHE A 356 1.09 16.00 -15.79
C PHE A 356 1.68 17.36 -16.23
N ARG A 357 1.32 17.83 -17.44
CA ARG A 357 1.53 19.21 -17.87
C ARG A 357 0.31 20.06 -17.58
N ALA A 358 0.53 21.19 -16.93
CA ALA A 358 -0.52 22.16 -16.68
C ALA A 358 -1.10 22.70 -18.00
N PRO A 359 -2.42 22.79 -18.15
CA PRO A 359 -3.01 23.54 -19.24
C PRO A 359 -2.58 25.01 -19.10
N THR A 360 -2.17 25.65 -20.18
CA THR A 360 -1.84 27.10 -20.16
C THR A 360 -2.96 27.88 -20.84
N PRO A 361 -3.42 29.02 -20.30
CA PRO A 361 -4.47 29.80 -20.95
C PRO A 361 -4.05 30.22 -22.36
N GLY A 362 -4.80 29.81 -23.38
CA GLY A 362 -4.47 30.07 -24.79
C GLY A 362 -3.31 29.24 -25.35
N GLY A 363 -2.79 28.28 -24.58
CA GLY A 363 -1.81 27.31 -25.05
C GLY A 363 -2.44 26.03 -25.58
N GLU A 364 -1.60 25.03 -25.84
CA GLU A 364 -2.03 23.75 -26.40
C GLU A 364 -1.36 22.55 -25.72
N LEU A 365 -1.98 21.37 -25.86
CA LEU A 365 -1.41 20.07 -25.53
C LEU A 365 -1.51 19.16 -26.76
N VAL A 366 -0.41 18.50 -27.11
CA VAL A 366 -0.37 17.58 -28.25
C VAL A 366 -0.56 16.15 -27.77
N LEU A 367 -1.51 15.43 -28.37
CA LEU A 367 -1.78 14.00 -28.15
C LEU A 367 -1.42 13.22 -29.42
N GLN A 368 -0.43 12.33 -29.34
CA GLN A 368 0.09 11.57 -30.48
C GLN A 368 -0.61 10.24 -30.70
N GLN A 369 -1.25 9.65 -29.67
CA GLN A 369 -1.86 8.32 -29.78
C GLN A 369 -3.32 8.33 -30.29
N PRO A 370 -4.24 9.18 -29.78
CA PRO A 370 -5.63 9.15 -30.21
C PRO A 370 -5.79 9.54 -31.68
N ARG A 371 -6.77 8.95 -32.36
CA ARG A 371 -7.18 9.34 -33.71
C ARG A 371 -8.64 9.81 -33.72
N LEU A 372 -8.89 10.92 -34.41
CA LEU A 372 -10.21 11.54 -34.47
C LEU A 372 -11.18 10.78 -35.37
N THR A 373 -12.46 10.85 -35.01
CA THR A 373 -13.60 10.57 -35.87
C THR A 373 -14.39 11.85 -36.13
N LYS A 374 -15.38 11.81 -37.03
CA LYS A 374 -16.25 12.98 -37.30
C LYS A 374 -17.12 13.36 -36.09
N GLN A 375 -17.23 12.50 -35.09
CA GLN A 375 -18.03 12.66 -33.89
C GLN A 375 -17.17 12.90 -32.65
N THR A 376 -15.85 13.09 -32.80
CA THR A 376 -14.99 13.32 -31.66
C THR A 376 -15.37 14.61 -30.94
N THR A 377 -15.51 14.52 -29.63
CA THR A 377 -15.64 15.67 -28.74
C THR A 377 -14.59 15.56 -27.64
N MET A 378 -14.09 16.70 -27.19
CA MET A 378 -13.10 16.78 -26.12
C MET A 378 -13.59 17.77 -25.07
N THR A 379 -13.55 17.37 -23.81
CA THR A 379 -13.91 18.21 -22.67
C THR A 379 -12.87 18.07 -21.58
N MET A 380 -12.81 19.03 -20.67
CA MET A 380 -11.91 18.97 -19.52
C MET A 380 -12.69 18.64 -18.25
N LEU A 381 -12.25 17.61 -17.50
CA LEU A 381 -12.85 17.30 -16.20
C LEU A 381 -12.63 18.46 -15.22
N GLY A 382 -13.67 18.81 -14.45
CA GLY A 382 -13.65 19.95 -13.52
C GLY A 382 -13.83 21.33 -14.16
N ALA A 383 -14.00 21.39 -15.49
CA ALA A 383 -14.16 22.65 -16.23
C ALA A 383 -15.63 22.97 -16.58
N ASP A 384 -16.60 22.52 -15.77
CA ASP A 384 -18.04 22.75 -15.99
C ASP A 384 -18.56 22.37 -17.41
N GLY A 385 -17.94 21.37 -18.04
CA GLY A 385 -18.32 20.91 -19.38
C GLY A 385 -17.80 21.77 -20.55
N ILE A 386 -16.78 22.61 -20.32
CA ILE A 386 -16.10 23.33 -21.40
C ILE A 386 -15.58 22.34 -22.45
N THR A 387 -16.06 22.52 -23.69
CA THR A 387 -15.53 21.84 -24.88
C THR A 387 -14.20 22.46 -25.28
N LEU A 388 -13.24 21.62 -25.62
CA LEU A 388 -11.92 22.02 -26.11
C LEU A 388 -11.90 21.98 -27.64
N ASP A 389 -11.40 23.04 -28.25
CA ASP A 389 -11.11 23.07 -29.68
C ASP A 389 -9.85 22.27 -29.98
N PHE A 390 -9.74 21.70 -31.17
CA PHE A 390 -8.55 20.93 -31.57
C PHE A 390 -8.27 21.01 -33.07
N THR A 391 -7.00 20.85 -33.42
CA THR A 391 -6.53 20.71 -34.80
C THR A 391 -5.68 19.45 -34.95
N VAL A 392 -5.49 18.96 -36.17
CA VAL A 392 -4.66 17.78 -36.45
C VAL A 392 -3.49 18.17 -37.34
N ASP A 393 -2.29 17.73 -36.99
CA ASP A 393 -1.09 17.92 -37.79
C ASP A 393 -1.01 16.92 -38.97
N SER A 394 0.04 17.01 -39.78
CA SER A 394 0.23 16.11 -40.93
C SER A 394 0.48 14.65 -40.55
N ASP A 395 0.97 14.40 -39.33
CA ASP A 395 1.33 13.07 -38.82
C ASP A 395 0.17 12.42 -38.04
N GLY A 396 -0.94 13.14 -37.88
CA GLY A 396 -2.15 12.70 -37.19
C GLY A 396 -2.18 13.02 -35.70
N GLY A 397 -1.22 13.80 -35.20
CA GLY A 397 -1.18 14.31 -33.82
C GLY A 397 -2.26 15.36 -33.60
N ILE A 398 -2.94 15.28 -32.46
CA ILE A 398 -4.05 16.17 -32.11
C ILE A 398 -3.52 17.28 -31.20
N HIS A 399 -3.60 18.51 -31.69
CA HIS A 399 -3.33 19.72 -30.93
C HIS A 399 -4.62 20.16 -30.24
N VAL A 400 -4.71 19.97 -28.93
CA VAL A 400 -5.85 20.39 -28.10
C VAL A 400 -5.60 21.80 -27.59
N HIS A 401 -6.49 22.74 -27.93
CA HIS A 401 -6.37 24.16 -27.60
C HIS A 401 -7.11 24.50 -26.31
N PHE A 402 -6.39 25.10 -25.36
CA PHE A 402 -6.96 25.50 -24.08
C PHE A 402 -7.52 26.92 -24.14
N PRO A 403 -8.80 27.13 -23.80
CA PRO A 403 -9.37 28.48 -23.86
C PRO A 403 -8.79 29.37 -22.75
N THR A 404 -8.75 30.69 -23.00
CA THR A 404 -8.16 31.66 -22.07
C THR A 404 -8.95 31.82 -20.77
N ASN A 405 -10.22 31.40 -20.75
CA ASN A 405 -11.13 31.50 -19.61
C ASN A 405 -11.30 30.18 -18.82
N LEU A 406 -10.32 29.25 -18.90
CA LEU A 406 -10.37 28.02 -18.12
C LEU A 406 -10.46 28.29 -16.61
N PRO A 407 -11.36 27.62 -15.87
CA PRO A 407 -11.52 27.82 -14.43
C PRO A 407 -10.46 27.05 -13.63
N PHE A 408 -9.20 27.50 -13.68
CA PHE A 408 -8.03 26.82 -13.08
C PHE A 408 -8.23 26.36 -11.63
N ALA A 409 -8.86 27.19 -10.81
CA ALA A 409 -9.12 26.87 -9.41
C ALA A 409 -10.05 25.64 -9.23
N LYS A 410 -10.92 25.34 -10.21
CA LYS A 410 -11.85 24.21 -10.20
C LYS A 410 -11.29 22.92 -10.78
N LEU A 411 -10.22 23.00 -11.57
CA LEU A 411 -9.59 21.84 -12.20
C LEU A 411 -8.94 20.88 -11.19
N ALA A 412 -8.87 21.28 -9.91
CA ALA A 412 -8.21 20.54 -8.84
C ALA A 412 -6.79 20.08 -9.23
N GLY A 413 -6.05 20.97 -9.92
CA GLY A 413 -4.74 20.68 -10.51
C GLY A 413 -3.65 20.47 -9.45
N LYS A 414 -3.65 19.32 -8.79
CA LYS A 414 -2.56 18.84 -7.92
C LYS A 414 -1.43 18.23 -8.76
N GLY A 415 -1.06 18.92 -9.85
CA GLY A 415 -0.04 18.48 -10.80
C GLY A 415 -0.49 17.51 -11.89
N ALA A 416 -1.79 17.19 -11.98
CA ALA A 416 -2.35 16.36 -13.06
C ALA A 416 -3.74 16.87 -13.49
N TRP A 417 -4.04 16.77 -14.78
CA TRP A 417 -5.27 17.26 -15.42
C TRP A 417 -5.81 16.27 -16.44
N THR A 418 -7.13 16.15 -16.53
CA THR A 418 -7.75 15.12 -17.37
C THR A 418 -8.59 15.73 -18.50
N ILE A 419 -8.27 15.34 -19.73
CA ILE A 419 -9.11 15.56 -20.92
C ILE A 419 -9.93 14.30 -21.15
N LYS A 420 -11.25 14.45 -21.21
CA LYS A 420 -12.18 13.39 -21.60
C LYS A 420 -12.48 13.52 -23.09
N MET A 421 -12.25 12.43 -23.82
CA MET A 421 -12.47 12.33 -25.26
C MET A 421 -13.54 11.28 -25.54
N THR A 422 -14.46 11.57 -26.45
CA THR A 422 -15.46 10.60 -26.94
C THR A 422 -15.22 10.29 -28.41
N ASN A 423 -15.60 9.09 -28.86
CA ASN A 423 -15.49 8.69 -30.27
C ASN A 423 -14.07 8.87 -30.83
N VAL A 424 -13.05 8.39 -30.12
CA VAL A 424 -11.67 8.31 -30.59
C VAL A 424 -11.27 6.84 -30.74
N THR A 425 -10.34 6.57 -31.67
CA THR A 425 -9.78 5.22 -31.88
C THR A 425 -8.32 5.17 -31.51
#